data_AF-A0A9W8BEC0-F1
#
_entry.id   AF-A0A9W8BEC0-F1
#
_cell.length_a   1.000
_cell.length_b   1.000
_cell.length_c   1.000
_cell.angle_alpha   90.00
_cell.angle_beta   90.00
_cell.angle_gamma   90.00
#
_symmetry.space_group_name_H-M   'P 1'
#
loop_
_entity.id
_entity.type
_entity.pdbx_description
1 polymer ?
#
loop_
_entity_poly.entity_id
_entity_poly.type
_entity_poly.pdbx_seq_one_letter_code
_entity_poly.pdbx_strand_id
1 'polypeptide(L)'
;MCLVGSNDSEFDVQGFALALSIPTEEALAALPGFQRRAEAWQFGVSMLESDSATCQFFGAHTLQTKIAADWDTLDAAGQEALRGELIRLAVQHSTGAAHV
;
A
#
# COMPACT_ATOMS: atom_id res chain seq x y z
N MET A 1 -29.84 -5.21 29.61
CA MET A 1 -29.35 -6.16 28.58
C MET A 1 -28.19 -5.46 27.90
N CYS A 2 -26.97 -5.75 28.32
CA CYS A 2 -25.76 -5.15 27.75
C CYS A 2 -25.34 -5.98 26.53
N LEU A 3 -25.23 -5.34 25.37
CA LEU A 3 -24.41 -5.83 24.27
C LEU A 3 -23.42 -4.73 23.92
N VAL A 4 -22.30 -4.74 24.61
CA VAL A 4 -21.04 -4.19 24.09
C VAL A 4 -20.49 -5.26 23.17
N GLY A 5 -20.46 -4.97 21.87
CA GLY A 5 -19.82 -5.77 20.85
C GLY A 5 -19.06 -4.83 19.94
N SER A 6 -17.82 -4.57 20.30
CA SER A 6 -16.82 -3.90 19.49
C SER A 6 -16.77 -4.51 18.09
N ASN A 7 -16.83 -3.68 17.05
CA ASN A 7 -16.28 -4.03 15.74
C ASN A 7 -15.74 -2.74 15.15
N ASP A 8 -14.43 -2.54 15.28
CA ASP A 8 -13.70 -1.57 14.49
C ASP A 8 -14.04 -1.83 13.02
N SER A 9 -14.49 -0.80 12.30
CA SER A 9 -14.80 -0.89 10.88
C SER A 9 -13.51 -1.24 10.14
N GLU A 10 -13.29 -2.54 9.90
CA GLU A 10 -12.23 -3.06 9.05
C GLU A 10 -12.34 -2.33 7.72
N PHE A 11 -11.32 -1.52 7.40
CA PHE A 11 -11.32 -0.76 6.18
C PHE A 11 -11.33 -1.74 5.01
N ASP A 12 -12.34 -1.65 4.14
CA ASP A 12 -12.50 -2.55 2.99
C ASP A 12 -11.40 -2.28 1.95
N VAL A 13 -10.25 -2.92 2.16
CA VAL A 13 -9.07 -2.79 1.32
C VAL A 13 -9.37 -3.24 -0.11
N GLN A 14 -10.15 -4.31 -0.28
CA GLN A 14 -10.52 -4.85 -1.58
C GLN A 14 -11.45 -3.89 -2.33
N GLY A 15 -12.47 -3.36 -1.66
CA GLY A 15 -13.36 -2.35 -2.24
C GLY A 15 -12.60 -1.09 -2.63
N PHE A 16 -11.63 -0.67 -1.81
CA PHE A 16 -10.79 0.49 -2.11
C PHE A 16 -9.85 0.25 -3.30
N ALA A 17 -9.20 -0.92 -3.37
CA ALA A 17 -8.39 -1.31 -4.52
C ALA A 17 -9.21 -1.35 -5.82
N LEU A 18 -10.43 -1.88 -5.76
CA LEU A 18 -11.35 -1.88 -6.90
C LEU A 18 -11.71 -0.45 -7.34
N ALA A 19 -12.00 0.44 -6.39
CA ALA A 19 -12.29 1.83 -6.66
C ALA A 19 -11.09 2.61 -7.22
N LEU A 20 -9.85 2.20 -6.92
CA LEU A 20 -8.64 2.77 -7.52
C LEU A 20 -8.29 2.15 -8.88
N SER A 21 -8.82 0.97 -9.21
CA SER A 21 -8.59 0.34 -10.51
C SER A 21 -9.22 1.15 -11.66
N ILE A 22 -10.38 1.76 -11.39
CA ILE A 22 -11.03 2.77 -12.21
C ILE A 22 -11.24 3.98 -11.30
N PRO A 23 -10.28 4.92 -11.22
CA PRO A 23 -10.25 5.92 -10.16
C PRO A 23 -11.51 6.78 -10.14
N THR A 24 -12.28 6.69 -9.06
CA THR A 24 -13.37 7.62 -8.77
C THR A 24 -12.85 8.84 -8.00
N GLU A 25 -13.57 9.96 -8.06
CA GLU A 25 -13.20 11.17 -7.31
C GLU A 25 -13.18 10.91 -5.80
N GLU A 26 -14.12 10.11 -5.30
CA GLU A 26 -14.19 9.74 -3.88
C GLU A 26 -12.98 8.91 -3.45
N ALA A 27 -12.55 7.95 -4.27
CA ALA A 27 -11.40 7.10 -3.96
C ALA A 27 -10.10 7.92 -3.91
N LEU A 28 -9.93 8.85 -4.86
CA LEU A 28 -8.79 9.76 -4.90
C LEU A 28 -8.77 10.72 -3.71
N ALA A 29 -9.93 11.24 -3.30
CA ALA A 29 -10.06 12.11 -2.13
C ALA A 29 -9.73 11.36 -0.81
N ALA A 30 -10.04 10.07 -0.72
CA ALA A 30 -9.77 9.26 0.46
C ALA A 30 -8.31 8.79 0.56
N LEU A 31 -7.59 8.69 -0.56
CA LEU A 31 -6.25 8.10 -0.65
C LEU A 31 -5.21 8.76 0.29
N PRO A 32 -5.06 10.10 0.37
CA PRO A 32 -4.10 10.71 1.28
C PRO A 32 -4.39 10.42 2.76
N GLY A 33 -5.68 10.33 3.11
CA GLY A 33 -6.10 9.95 4.45
C GLY A 33 -5.69 8.53 4.80
N PHE A 34 -5.85 7.61 3.86
CA PHE A 34 -5.42 6.22 3.99
C PHE A 34 -3.90 6.07 4.06
N GLN A 35 -3.15 6.75 3.18
CA GLN A 35 -1.69 6.64 3.09
C GLN A 35 -0.95 7.02 4.38
N ARG A 36 -1.56 7.86 5.24
CA ARG A 36 -1.01 8.22 6.56
C ARG A 36 -1.11 7.10 7.60
N ARG A 37 -1.90 6.05 7.35
CA ARG A 37 -2.07 4.93 8.28
C ARG A 37 -0.82 4.05 8.29
N ALA A 38 -0.46 3.49 9.44
CA ALA A 38 0.75 2.69 9.59
C ALA A 38 0.75 1.49 8.63
N GLU A 39 -0.39 0.83 8.48
CA GLU A 39 -0.61 -0.36 7.65
C GLU A 39 -0.63 -0.09 6.13
N ALA A 40 -0.67 1.17 5.70
CA ALA A 40 -0.85 1.50 4.27
C ALA A 40 0.32 1.06 3.38
N TRP A 41 1.49 0.74 3.92
CA TRP A 41 2.58 0.17 3.12
C TRP A 41 2.27 -1.25 2.64
N GLN A 42 1.57 -2.07 3.42
CA GLN A 42 1.14 -3.42 3.02
C GLN A 42 0.16 -3.34 1.85
N PHE A 43 -0.76 -2.37 1.89
CA PHE A 43 -1.63 -2.07 0.76
C PHE A 43 -0.85 -1.69 -0.50
N GLY A 44 0.17 -0.83 -0.35
CA GLY A 44 1.04 -0.44 -1.45
C GLY A 44 1.70 -1.64 -2.14
N VAL A 45 2.18 -2.62 -1.37
CA VAL A 45 2.73 -3.88 -1.88
C VAL A 45 1.67 -4.68 -2.63
N SER A 46 0.50 -4.93 -2.03
CA SER A 46 -0.59 -5.67 -2.68
C SER A 46 -1.06 -5.03 -3.99
N MET A 47 -1.07 -3.70 -4.06
CA MET A 47 -1.44 -2.95 -5.26
C MET A 47 -0.41 -3.08 -6.39
N LEU A 48 0.88 -3.18 -6.05
CA LEU A 48 1.94 -3.43 -7.03
C LEU A 48 1.87 -4.83 -7.65
N GLU A 49 1.31 -5.80 -6.92
CA GLU A 49 1.11 -7.17 -7.42
C GLU A 49 -0.16 -7.34 -8.26
N SER A 50 -0.97 -6.30 -8.39
CA SER A 50 -2.16 -6.34 -9.25
C SER A 50 -1.80 -6.27 -10.74
N ASP A 51 -2.70 -6.75 -11.61
CA ASP A 51 -2.56 -6.65 -13.07
C ASP A 51 -2.96 -5.26 -13.64
N SER A 52 -3.44 -4.35 -12.79
CA SER A 52 -3.89 -3.02 -13.20
C SER A 52 -2.76 -2.01 -13.09
N ALA A 53 -2.35 -1.41 -14.20
CA ALA A 53 -1.35 -0.35 -14.23
C ALA A 53 -1.71 0.85 -13.32
N THR A 54 -2.99 1.17 -13.21
CA THR A 54 -3.48 2.22 -12.32
C THR A 54 -3.29 1.86 -10.85
N CYS A 55 -3.62 0.61 -10.48
CA CYS A 55 -3.40 0.13 -9.13
C CYS A 55 -1.91 0.10 -8.80
N GLN A 56 -1.07 -0.39 -9.72
CA GLN A 56 0.39 -0.37 -9.58
C GLN A 56 0.93 1.05 -9.37
N PHE A 57 0.42 2.05 -10.11
CA PHE A 57 0.78 3.44 -9.92
C PHE A 57 0.48 3.94 -8.50
N PHE A 58 -0.74 3.70 -8.00
CA PHE A 58 -1.10 4.10 -6.65
C PHE A 58 -0.38 3.29 -5.57
N GLY A 59 -0.04 2.03 -5.84
CA GLY A 59 0.80 1.20 -4.98
C GLY A 59 2.21 1.79 -4.83
N ALA A 60 2.85 2.10 -5.95
CA ALA A 60 4.17 2.76 -5.98
C ALA A 60 4.13 4.12 -5.27
N HIS A 61 3.14 4.95 -5.56
CA HIS A 61 3.00 6.27 -4.95
C HIS A 61 2.75 6.16 -3.43
N THR A 62 1.95 5.18 -3.00
CA THR A 62 1.76 4.90 -1.57
C THR A 62 3.08 4.54 -0.91
N LEU A 63 3.83 3.59 -1.45
CA LEU A 63 5.13 3.22 -0.88
C LEU A 63 6.12 4.38 -0.85
N GLN A 64 6.17 5.22 -1.89
CA GLN A 64 6.97 6.44 -1.89
C GLN A 64 6.59 7.37 -0.73
N THR A 65 5.30 7.64 -0.55
CA THR A 65 4.80 8.48 0.56
C THR A 65 5.13 7.86 1.91
N LYS A 66 4.96 6.54 2.07
CA LYS A 66 5.29 5.82 3.31
C LYS A 66 6.78 5.92 3.64
N ILE A 67 7.66 5.74 2.67
CA ILE A 67 9.11 5.87 2.88
C ILE A 67 9.46 7.32 3.25
N ALA A 68 8.88 8.29 2.55
CA ALA A 68 9.21 9.70 2.77
C ALA A 68 8.68 10.26 4.11
N ALA A 69 7.50 9.84 4.54
CA ALA A 69 6.82 10.40 5.70
C ALA A 69 6.92 9.54 6.97
N ASP A 70 6.93 8.22 6.81
CA ASP A 70 6.66 7.29 7.91
C ASP A 70 7.80 6.31 8.19
N TRP A 71 8.91 6.36 7.43
CA TRP A 71 10.03 5.42 7.65
C TRP A 71 10.52 5.42 9.11
N ASP A 72 10.70 6.61 9.68
CA ASP A 72 11.18 6.78 11.06
C ASP A 72 10.10 6.51 12.11
N THR A 73 8.82 6.40 11.72
CA THR A 73 7.70 6.11 12.62
C THR A 73 7.41 4.62 12.75
N LEU A 74 7.91 3.80 11.82
CA LEU A 74 7.88 2.34 11.90
C LEU A 74 8.87 1.83 12.96
N ASP A 75 8.50 0.76 13.66
CA ASP A 75 9.44 0.04 14.51
C ASP A 75 10.47 -0.73 13.66
N ALA A 76 11.51 -1.27 14.31
CA ALA A 76 12.58 -1.98 13.61
C ALA A 76 12.07 -3.17 12.77
N ALA A 77 11.01 -3.85 13.23
CA ALA A 77 10.40 -4.96 12.51
C ALA A 77 9.66 -4.48 11.25
N GLY A 78 8.90 -3.40 11.34
CA GLY A 78 8.20 -2.78 10.22
C GLY A 78 9.15 -2.22 9.16
N GLN A 79 10.24 -1.58 9.58
CA GLN A 79 11.28 -1.10 8.66
C GLN A 79 11.94 -2.24 7.89
N GLU A 80 12.30 -3.33 8.57
CA GLU A 80 12.93 -4.49 7.93
C GLU A 80 11.96 -5.21 6.98
N ALA A 81 10.69 -5.36 7.38
CA ALA A 81 9.65 -5.93 6.51
C ALA A 81 9.45 -5.09 5.24
N LEU A 82 9.28 -3.77 5.38
CA LEU A 82 9.13 -2.87 4.24
C LEU A 82 10.36 -2.90 3.33
N ARG A 83 11.58 -2.90 3.88
CA ARG A 83 12.82 -3.05 3.11
C ARG A 83 12.82 -4.36 2.32
N GLY A 84 12.49 -5.48 2.97
CA GLY A 84 12.43 -6.79 2.35
C GLY A 84 11.48 -6.82 1.16
N GLU A 85 10.28 -6.26 1.32
CA GLU A 85 9.30 -6.18 0.23
C GLU A 85 9.78 -5.28 -0.92
N LEU A 86 10.38 -4.13 -0.64
CA LEU A 86 10.92 -3.25 -1.70
C LEU A 86 12.03 -3.95 -2.51
N ILE A 87 12.94 -4.66 -1.84
CA ILE A 87 13.99 -5.43 -2.52
C ILE A 87 13.37 -6.55 -3.36
N ARG A 88 12.43 -7.30 -2.78
CA ARG A 88 11.73 -8.39 -3.49
C ARG A 88 11.04 -7.88 -4.75
N LEU A 89 10.27 -6.80 -4.63
CA LEU A 89 9.57 -6.16 -5.76
C LEU A 89 10.56 -5.66 -6.81
N ALA A 90 11.65 -5.00 -6.39
CA ALA A 90 12.68 -4.52 -7.32
C ALA A 90 13.31 -5.68 -8.10
N VAL A 91 13.67 -6.79 -7.43
CA VAL A 91 14.20 -7.99 -8.11
C VAL A 91 13.17 -8.60 -9.04
N GLN A 92 11.92 -8.74 -8.61
CA GLN A 92 10.84 -9.34 -9.40
C GLN A 92 10.56 -8.58 -10.69
N HIS A 93 10.56 -7.25 -10.65
CA HIS A 93 10.24 -6.41 -11.80
C HIS A 93 11.46 -5.97 -12.62
N SER A 94 12.68 -6.18 -12.12
CA SER A 94 13.92 -5.94 -12.87
C SER A 94 14.24 -7.13 -13.78
N THR A 95 13.57 -7.22 -14.92
CA THR A 95 13.78 -8.29 -15.93
C THR A 95 14.78 -7.93 -17.02
N GLY A 96 15.52 -6.83 -16.88
CA GLY A 96 16.52 -6.42 -17.84
C GLY A 96 17.65 -7.46 -17.95
N ALA A 97 17.97 -7.88 -19.19
CA ALA A 97 19.25 -8.55 -19.43
C ALA A 97 20.34 -7.60 -18.92
N ALA A 98 21.12 -8.04 -17.94
CA ALA A 98 22.33 -7.33 -17.53
C ALA A 98 23.23 -7.21 -18.76
N HIS A 99 23.11 -6.11 -19.50
CA HIS A 99 24.11 -5.73 -20.48
C HIS A 99 25.30 -5.21 -19.67
N VAL A 100 26.16 -6.17 -19.33
CA VAL A 100 27.55 -5.94 -18.91
C VAL A 100 28.40 -5.76 -20.15
#